data_AF-A0A847XD44-F1
#
_entry.id   AF-A0A847XD44-F1
#
_cell.length_a   1.000
_cell.length_b   1.000
_cell.length_c   1.000
_cell.angle_alpha   90.00
_cell.angle_beta   90.00
_cell.angle_gamma   90.00
#
_symmetry.space_group_name_H-M   'P 1'
#
loop_
_entity.id
_entity.type
_entity.pdbx_description
1 polymer ?
#
loop_
_entity_poly.entity_id
_entity_poly.type
_entity_poly.pdbx_seq_one_letter_code
_entity_poly.pdbx_strand_id
1 'polypeptide(L)'
;TYVMSENDDLRYIEPYQGTNIWIDAMVIPKNSNNPELAHDFINFILEEENQKSISSEVGYTSPVRSVVDSLSEDEFKGINAYKPRVGYDKDEEFYYNAETKVILGDLWSKLVAIN
;
A
#
# COMPACT_ATOMS: atom_id res chain seq x y z
N THR A 1 8.46 -3.12 6.59
CA THR A 1 8.49 -2.37 7.86
C THR A 1 9.00 -3.25 8.98
N TYR A 2 8.27 -4.30 9.38
CA TYR A 2 8.74 -5.28 10.38
C TYR A 2 10.00 -6.06 9.99
N VAL A 3 10.15 -6.38 8.71
CA VAL A 3 11.32 -7.11 8.21
C VAL A 3 12.64 -6.38 8.51
N MET A 4 12.63 -5.05 8.57
CA MET A 4 13.80 -4.24 8.94
C MET A 4 14.03 -4.17 10.46
N SER A 5 12.99 -4.37 11.28
CA SER A 5 13.14 -4.48 12.74
C SER A 5 13.54 -5.89 13.19
N GLU A 6 13.26 -6.91 12.37
CA GLU A 6 13.65 -8.30 12.63
C GLU A 6 15.06 -8.63 12.13
N ASN A 7 15.56 -7.90 11.12
CA ASN A 7 16.86 -8.13 10.53
C ASN A 7 17.57 -6.81 10.17
N ASP A 8 18.61 -6.49 10.94
CA ASP A 8 19.43 -5.29 10.80
C ASP A 8 20.26 -5.23 9.49
N ASP A 9 20.31 -6.30 8.69
CA ASP A 9 20.96 -6.30 7.38
C ASP A 9 20.01 -5.87 6.25
N LEU A 10 18.69 -5.78 6.51
CA LEU A 10 17.69 -5.45 5.50
C LEU A 10 17.37 -3.96 5.48
N ARG A 11 17.25 -3.38 4.29
CA ARG A 11 16.92 -1.96 4.08
C ARG A 11 15.86 -1.80 2.99
N TYR A 12 15.03 -0.78 3.14
CA TYR A 12 14.12 -0.32 2.10
C TYR A 12 14.72 0.87 1.37
N ILE A 13 14.67 0.83 0.04
CA ILE A 13 15.22 1.87 -0.84
C ILE A 13 14.20 2.28 -1.89
N GLU A 14 14.17 3.56 -2.19
CA GLU A 14 13.36 4.14 -3.26
C GLU A 14 14.30 4.64 -4.36
N PRO A 15 14.41 3.94 -5.51
CA PRO A 15 15.40 4.23 -6.54
C PRO A 15 15.30 5.66 -7.08
N TYR A 16 16.44 6.31 -7.36
CA TYR A 16 16.48 7.66 -7.96
C TYR A 16 15.98 7.71 -9.41
N GLN A 17 15.84 6.55 -10.05
CA GLN A 17 15.26 6.41 -11.38
C GLN A 17 13.73 6.47 -11.37
N GLY A 18 13.10 6.38 -10.19
CA GLY A 18 11.65 6.23 -10.05
C GLY A 18 11.26 4.81 -9.63
N THR A 19 10.06 4.68 -9.07
CA THR A 19 9.40 3.42 -8.74
C THR A 19 7.88 3.53 -8.85
N ASN A 20 7.19 2.40 -8.75
CA ASN A 20 5.75 2.38 -8.70
C ASN A 20 5.21 2.82 -7.32
N ILE A 21 4.14 3.61 -7.34
CA ILE A 21 3.25 3.90 -6.21
C ILE A 21 1.97 3.08 -6.39
N TRP A 22 1.51 2.46 -5.31
CA TRP A 22 0.29 1.65 -5.31
C TRP A 22 -0.55 1.90 -4.07
N ILE A 23 -1.86 1.68 -4.20
CA ILE A 23 -2.86 1.86 -3.15
C ILE A 23 -3.88 0.73 -3.26
N ASP A 24 -4.15 0.05 -2.15
CA ASP A 24 -5.31 -0.84 -2.03
C ASP A 24 -6.51 -0.04 -1.52
N ALA A 25 -7.67 -0.25 -2.14
CA ALA A 25 -8.90 0.46 -1.80
C ALA A 25 -10.07 -0.50 -1.57
N MET A 26 -10.87 -0.24 -0.54
CA MET A 26 -12.16 -0.88 -0.36
C MET A 26 -13.16 -0.34 -1.39
N VAL A 27 -13.88 -1.25 -2.05
CA VAL A 27 -14.92 -0.92 -3.04
C VAL A 27 -16.21 -1.67 -2.73
N ILE A 28 -17.36 -1.04 -2.98
CA ILE A 28 -18.67 -1.69 -2.86
C ILE A 28 -19.10 -2.16 -4.26
N PRO A 29 -19.24 -3.48 -4.50
CA PRO A 29 -19.72 -3.99 -5.77
C PRO A 29 -21.13 -3.50 -6.09
N LYS A 30 -21.40 -3.22 -7.37
CA LYS A 30 -22.72 -2.72 -7.84
C LYS A 30 -23.89 -3.63 -7.45
N ASN A 31 -23.64 -4.93 -7.30
CA ASN A 31 -24.63 -5.95 -6.93
C ASN A 31 -24.54 -6.36 -5.45
N SER A 32 -23.98 -5.52 -4.57
CA SER A 32 -23.96 -5.80 -3.13
C SER A 32 -25.38 -5.92 -2.58
N ASN A 33 -25.64 -6.98 -1.82
CA ASN A 33 -26.92 -7.19 -1.14
C ASN A 33 -27.09 -6.29 0.09
N ASN A 34 -26.00 -5.71 0.61
CA ASN A 34 -26.00 -4.91 1.85
C ASN A 34 -25.06 -3.69 1.71
N PRO A 35 -25.35 -2.72 0.83
CA PRO A 35 -24.48 -1.57 0.62
C PRO A 35 -24.36 -0.67 1.87
N GLU A 36 -25.43 -0.54 2.66
CA GLU A 36 -25.42 0.26 3.90
C GLU A 36 -24.43 -0.30 4.92
N LEU A 37 -24.49 -1.62 5.20
CA LEU A 37 -23.54 -2.27 6.11
C LEU A 37 -22.10 -2.19 5.60
N ALA A 38 -21.89 -2.23 4.28
CA ALA A 38 -20.57 -2.03 3.70
C ALA A 38 -20.03 -0.61 3.94
N HIS A 39 -20.89 0.41 3.87
CA HIS A 39 -20.53 1.78 4.26
C HIS A 39 -20.20 1.86 5.75
N ASP A 40 -20.99 1.25 6.62
CA ASP A 40 -20.73 1.23 8.06
C ASP A 40 -19.38 0.57 8.37
N PHE A 41 -19.07 -0.54 7.69
CA PHE A 41 -17.77 -1.21 7.84
C PHE A 41 -16.61 -0.34 7.35
N ILE A 42 -16.74 0.33 6.20
CA ILE A 42 -15.71 1.24 5.70
C ILE A 42 -15.50 2.39 6.70
N ASN A 43 -16.57 2.96 7.24
CA ASN A 43 -16.49 4.02 8.25
C ASN A 43 -15.77 3.52 9.51
N PHE A 44 -16.17 2.36 10.04
CA PHE A 44 -15.52 1.73 11.19
C PHE A 44 -14.03 1.52 10.96
N ILE A 45 -13.65 0.94 9.81
CA ILE A 45 -12.23 0.71 9.48
C ILE A 45 -11.45 2.03 9.39
N LEU A 46 -12.07 3.12 8.96
CA LEU A 46 -11.43 4.44 8.83
C LEU A 46 -11.36 5.24 10.14
N GLU A 47 -11.97 4.78 11.23
CA GLU A 47 -11.81 5.40 12.54
C GLU A 47 -10.34 5.34 12.97
N GLU A 48 -9.85 6.43 13.58
CA GLU A 48 -8.43 6.61 13.89
C GLU A 48 -7.86 5.50 14.78
N GLU A 49 -8.60 5.06 15.81
CA GLU A 49 -8.18 3.97 16.69
C GLU A 49 -8.04 2.64 15.93
N ASN A 50 -9.02 2.33 15.08
CA ASN A 50 -9.01 1.10 14.27
C ASN A 50 -7.88 1.14 13.25
N GLN A 51 -7.68 2.26 12.56
CA GLN A 51 -6.55 2.44 11.66
C GLN A 51 -5.20 2.35 12.35
N LYS A 52 -5.07 2.90 13.57
CA LYS A 52 -3.84 2.78 14.35
C LYS A 52 -3.54 1.33 14.69
N SER A 53 -4.55 0.56 15.11
CA SER A 53 -4.42 -0.87 15.38
C SER A 53 -4.01 -1.66 14.12
N ILE A 54 -4.73 -1.44 13.01
CA ILE A 54 -4.45 -2.12 11.72
C ILE A 54 -3.05 -1.78 11.20
N SER A 55 -2.67 -0.51 11.23
CA SER A 55 -1.40 -0.04 10.68
C SER A 55 -0.21 -0.47 11.54
N SER A 56 -0.36 -0.50 12.86
CA SER A 56 0.59 -1.11 13.79
C SER A 56 0.77 -2.60 13.48
N GLU A 57 -0.31 -3.38 13.48
CA GLU A 57 -0.24 -4.84 13.27
C GLU A 57 0.35 -5.22 11.90
N VAL A 58 -0.11 -4.61 10.82
CA VAL A 58 0.28 -5.00 9.46
C VAL A 58 1.57 -4.29 9.01
N GLY A 59 1.82 -3.10 9.53
CA GLY A 59 3.00 -2.30 9.20
C GLY A 59 2.92 -1.56 7.86
N TYR A 60 1.74 -1.43 7.24
CA TYR A 60 1.52 -0.57 6.07
C TYR A 60 1.03 0.83 6.48
N THR A 61 1.39 1.84 5.69
CA THR A 61 1.00 3.23 5.90
C THR A 61 -0.52 3.38 5.88
N SER A 62 -1.09 3.95 6.95
CA SER A 62 -2.53 4.22 7.02
C SER A 62 -2.98 5.31 6.01
N PRO A 63 -4.21 5.24 5.47
CA PRO A 63 -4.83 6.36 4.76
C PRO A 63 -5.24 7.52 5.70
N VAL A 64 -5.26 7.32 7.03
CA VAL A 64 -5.60 8.37 8.00
C VAL A 64 -4.33 9.11 8.43
N ARG A 65 -4.25 10.39 8.07
CA ARG A 65 -3.04 11.20 8.25
C ARG A 65 -2.56 11.27 9.70
N SER A 66 -3.46 11.42 10.68
CA SER A 66 -3.08 11.49 12.09
C SER A 66 -2.46 10.18 12.60
N VAL A 67 -2.90 9.04 12.07
CA VAL A 67 -2.30 7.72 12.37
C VAL A 67 -0.89 7.62 11.79
N VAL A 68 -0.70 8.08 10.54
CA VAL A 68 0.64 8.12 9.92
C VAL A 68 1.59 8.98 10.74
N ASP A 69 1.17 10.20 11.09
CA ASP A 69 1.99 11.12 11.86
C ASP A 69 2.32 10.53 13.24
N SER A 70 1.34 10.00 13.97
CA SER A 70 1.55 9.35 15.28
C SER A 70 2.50 8.15 15.21
N LEU A 71 2.28 7.20 14.30
CA LEU A 71 3.07 5.97 14.27
C LEU A 71 4.47 6.20 13.68
N SER A 72 4.64 7.19 12.80
CA SER A 72 5.96 7.53 12.24
C SER A 72 6.90 8.20 13.25
N GLU A 73 6.35 8.80 14.30
CA GLU A 73 7.12 9.41 15.39
C GLU A 73 7.34 8.47 16.59
N ASP A 74 6.64 7.33 16.61
CA ASP A 74 6.64 6.35 17.68
C ASP A 74 7.14 4.97 17.17
N GLU A 75 6.24 4.01 16.97
CA GLU A 75 6.55 2.62 16.63
C GLU A 75 7.43 2.45 15.39
N PHE A 76 7.17 3.22 14.34
CA PHE A 76 7.91 3.17 13.08
C PHE A 76 8.95 4.29 12.95
N LYS A 77 9.37 4.89 14.06
CA LYS A 77 10.37 5.96 14.05
C LYS A 77 11.68 5.51 13.40
N GLY A 78 12.07 6.23 12.34
CA GLY A 78 13.28 5.93 11.56
C GLY A 78 13.12 4.82 10.53
N ILE A 79 11.95 4.18 10.44
CA ILE A 79 11.65 3.16 9.42
C ILE A 79 11.08 3.88 8.19
N ASN A 80 11.96 4.21 7.25
CA ASN A 80 11.59 4.91 6.01
C ASN A 80 10.54 4.17 5.18
N ALA A 81 10.49 2.83 5.25
CA ALA A 81 9.48 2.01 4.58
C ALA A 81 8.03 2.29 5.04
N TYR A 82 7.82 2.88 6.22
CA TYR A 82 6.47 3.18 6.74
C TYR A 82 5.94 4.52 6.22
N LYS A 83 6.83 5.46 5.90
CA LYS A 83 6.48 6.76 5.30
C LYS A 83 7.24 6.91 3.99
N PRO A 84 6.89 6.13 2.95
CA PRO A 84 7.52 6.23 1.64
C PRO A 84 7.38 7.63 1.06
N ARG A 85 8.27 8.01 0.15
CA ARG A 85 8.24 9.33 -0.49
C ARG A 85 6.98 9.48 -1.33
N VAL A 86 6.46 10.71 -1.39
CA VAL A 86 5.28 11.06 -2.19
C VAL A 86 5.60 12.32 -2.99
N GLY A 87 5.14 12.38 -4.24
CA GLY A 87 5.31 13.54 -5.10
C GLY A 87 6.68 13.65 -5.77
N TYR A 88 7.43 12.54 -5.87
CA TYR A 88 8.65 12.48 -6.67
C TYR A 88 8.29 12.40 -8.16
N ASP A 89 8.97 13.18 -8.99
CA ASP A 89 8.64 13.40 -10.41
C ASP A 89 8.80 12.16 -11.29
N LYS A 90 9.60 11.18 -10.84
CA LYS A 90 9.83 9.92 -11.55
C LYS A 90 9.06 8.74 -10.98
N ASP A 91 8.38 8.92 -9.86
CA ASP A 91 7.50 7.86 -9.36
C ASP A 91 6.19 7.87 -10.13
N GLU A 92 5.62 6.69 -10.33
CA GLU A 92 4.45 6.52 -11.18
C GLU A 92 3.37 5.65 -10.53
N GLU A 93 2.13 6.09 -10.69
CA GLU A 93 0.96 5.25 -10.48
C GLU A 93 0.66 4.53 -11.79
N PHE A 94 0.51 3.20 -11.74
CA PHE A 94 0.10 2.46 -12.92
C PHE A 94 -1.41 2.51 -13.11
N TYR A 95 -1.83 3.01 -14.27
CA TYR A 95 -3.23 3.06 -14.65
C TYR A 95 -3.64 1.85 -15.47
N TYR A 96 -4.90 1.45 -15.33
CA TYR A 96 -5.45 0.38 -16.12
C TYR A 96 -5.44 0.72 -17.61
N ASN A 97 -4.81 -0.13 -18.41
CA ASN A 97 -4.87 -0.13 -19.86
C ASN A 97 -5.13 -1.56 -20.35
N ALA A 98 -6.23 -1.75 -21.09
CA ALA A 98 -6.67 -3.08 -21.52
C ALA A 98 -5.66 -3.77 -22.46
N GLU A 99 -5.06 -3.03 -23.39
CA GLU A 99 -4.07 -3.55 -24.34
C GLU A 99 -2.77 -3.91 -23.63
N THR A 100 -2.22 -2.97 -22.86
CA THR A 100 -0.99 -3.17 -22.09
C THR A 100 -1.12 -4.35 -21.12
N LYS A 101 -2.27 -4.52 -20.48
CA LYS A 101 -2.52 -5.66 -19.56
C LYS A 101 -2.35 -7.01 -20.26
N VAL A 102 -2.88 -7.17 -21.47
CA VAL A 102 -2.76 -8.42 -22.24
C VAL A 102 -1.29 -8.66 -22.60
N ILE A 103 -0.62 -7.64 -23.13
CA ILE A 103 0.79 -7.73 -23.53
C ILE A 103 1.69 -8.10 -22.33
N LEU A 104 1.53 -7.41 -21.19
CA LEU A 104 2.31 -7.68 -19.98
C LEU A 104 2.03 -9.09 -19.44
N GLY A 105 0.78 -9.55 -19.47
CA GLY A 105 0.41 -10.91 -19.05
C GLY A 105 1.08 -11.99 -19.90
N ASP A 106 1.10 -11.81 -21.22
CA ASP A 106 1.75 -12.74 -22.15
C ASP A 106 3.28 -12.77 -21.95
N LEU A 107 3.90 -11.59 -21.78
CA LEU A 107 5.33 -11.48 -21.53
C LEU A 107 5.73 -12.10 -20.18
N TRP A 108 4.94 -11.86 -19.14
CA TRP A 108 5.17 -12.45 -17.82
C TRP A 108 5.08 -13.98 -17.85
N SER A 109 4.06 -14.52 -18.53
CA SER A 109 3.88 -15.97 -18.66
C SER A 109 5.07 -16.63 -19.37
N LYS A 110 5.60 -15.99 -20.43
CA LYS A 110 6.82 -16.46 -21.11
C LYS A 110 8.06 -16.40 -20.22
N LEU A 111 8.22 -15.32 -19.46
CA LEU A 111 9.35 -15.15 -18.55
C LEU A 111 9.37 -16.24 -17.47
N VAL A 112 8.21 -16.49 -16.84
CA VAL A 112 8.08 -17.49 -15.77
C VAL A 112 8.31 -18.92 -16.29
N ALA A 113 7.91 -19.23 -17.53
CA ALA A 113 8.08 -20.57 -18.10
C ALA A 113 9.52 -20.94 -18.48
N ILE A 114 10.45 -19.98 -18.49
CA ILE A 114 11.87 -20.20 -18.84
C ILE A 114 12.72 -20.50 -17.59
N ASN A 115 12.19 -20.26 -16.39
CA ASN A 115 12.79 -20.64 -15.11
C ASN A 115 12.16 -21.92 -14.57
#